data_AF-A0A966J5Y9-F1
#
_entry.id   AF-A0A966J5Y9-F1
#
_cell.length_a   1.000
_cell.length_b   1.000
_cell.length_c   1.000
_cell.angle_alpha   90.00
_cell.angle_beta   90.00
_cell.angle_gamma   90.00
#
_symmetry.space_group_name_H-M   'P 1'
#
loop_
_entity.id
_entity.type
_entity.pdbx_description
1 polymer ?
#
loop_
_entity_poly.entity_id
_entity_poly.type
_entity_poly.pdbx_seq_one_letter_code
_entity_poly.pdbx_strand_id
1 'polypeptide(L)'
;MLLLAGCLAGTTPAPRTPSPSASPVQLAPGITWWRTDDTRGPWRMAIVRVDLTQRDVQLRAVHARDSLAGRETTSGLATRLATGPLVPRVAINADFFDLRTGRSENNQVTDGEWWVGRMVTDSPFDTYDNVHSQLAVAHDGRASIGRYILDARAWGRGDVVPVLGVNHAPSGTYEGTVLYTPRFGARTPRDSARRDSAATRRLAEVSLRAVGARADTMLYVVTAAPSSAGGMGIPADGAVLSAWGDRTPALQQWRVNDTVRVWLGT
;
A
#
# COMPACT_ATOMS: atom_id res chain seq x y z
N MET A 1 -23.72 52.82 -38.61
CA MET A 1 -23.83 51.44 -39.13
C MET A 1 -24.58 50.63 -38.09
N LEU A 2 -25.80 50.21 -38.41
CA LEU A 2 -26.68 49.44 -37.54
C LEU A 2 -26.64 47.98 -37.98
N LEU A 3 -26.16 47.07 -37.14
CA LEU A 3 -26.63 45.69 -37.11
C LEU A 3 -26.51 45.18 -35.67
N LEU A 4 -27.66 44.79 -35.11
CA LEU A 4 -27.83 44.31 -33.74
C LEU A 4 -27.26 42.89 -33.59
N ALA A 5 -26.49 42.69 -32.51
CA ALA A 5 -26.09 41.39 -32.00
C ALA A 5 -27.25 40.75 -31.23
N GLY A 6 -27.74 39.60 -31.70
CA GLY A 6 -28.60 38.72 -30.93
C GLY A 6 -27.74 37.71 -30.16
N CYS A 7 -27.67 37.86 -28.83
CA CYS A 7 -27.13 36.80 -27.97
C CYS A 7 -28.11 35.63 -27.96
N LEU A 8 -27.83 34.59 -28.74
CA LEU A 8 -28.39 33.27 -28.45
C LEU A 8 -27.68 32.78 -27.19
N ALA A 9 -28.36 32.86 -26.06
CA ALA A 9 -28.01 32.11 -24.87
C ALA A 9 -28.09 30.62 -25.25
N GLY A 10 -26.94 30.05 -25.64
CA GLY A 10 -26.80 28.61 -25.77
C GLY A 10 -27.00 28.03 -24.38
N THR A 11 -28.19 27.50 -24.12
CA THR A 11 -28.43 26.64 -22.97
C THR A 11 -27.49 25.45 -23.11
N THR A 12 -26.37 25.47 -22.39
CA THR A 12 -25.55 24.29 -22.21
C THR A 12 -26.47 23.24 -21.60
N PRO A 13 -26.70 22.08 -22.24
CA PRO A 13 -27.52 21.04 -21.62
C PRO A 13 -26.89 20.72 -20.27
N ALA A 14 -27.68 20.83 -19.21
CA ALA A 14 -27.25 20.42 -17.89
C ALA A 14 -26.71 18.98 -17.98
N PRO A 15 -25.60 18.65 -17.29
CA PRO A 15 -25.08 17.29 -17.30
C PRO A 15 -26.21 16.34 -16.90
N ARG A 16 -26.65 15.50 -17.84
CA ARG A 16 -27.67 14.48 -17.58
C ARG A 16 -27.12 13.55 -16.51
N THR A 17 -27.64 13.70 -15.29
CA THR A 17 -27.30 12.81 -14.19
C THR A 17 -27.84 11.42 -14.53
N PRO A 18 -27.02 10.35 -14.43
CA PRO A 18 -27.51 8.99 -14.56
C PRO A 18 -28.70 8.80 -13.61
N SER A 19 -29.86 8.41 -14.16
CA SER A 19 -31.06 8.16 -13.36
C SER A 19 -31.04 6.68 -12.94
N PRO A 20 -31.34 6.37 -11.66
CA PRO A 20 -31.38 4.98 -11.21
C PRO A 20 -32.32 4.17 -12.09
N SER A 21 -31.84 3.02 -12.58
CA SER A 21 -32.68 2.08 -13.32
C SER A 21 -33.44 1.13 -12.41
N ALA A 22 -33.14 1.14 -11.11
CA ALA A 22 -33.91 0.51 -10.05
C ALA A 22 -33.90 1.38 -8.78
N SER A 23 -34.94 1.23 -7.95
CA SER A 23 -35.00 1.89 -6.64
C SER A 23 -33.78 1.52 -5.78
N PRO A 24 -33.18 2.48 -5.07
CA PRO A 24 -32.11 2.18 -4.13
C PRO A 24 -32.56 1.19 -3.05
N VAL A 25 -31.67 0.26 -2.70
CA VAL A 25 -31.84 -0.77 -1.68
C VAL A 25 -30.93 -0.44 -0.50
N GLN A 26 -31.49 -0.37 0.70
CA GLN A 26 -30.69 -0.26 1.93
C GLN A 26 -30.09 -1.62 2.27
N LEU A 27 -28.76 -1.75 2.27
CA LEU A 27 -28.07 -3.00 2.61
C LEU A 27 -27.82 -3.14 4.12
N ALA A 28 -27.59 -2.00 4.79
CA ALA A 28 -27.42 -1.84 6.23
C ALA A 28 -27.55 -0.35 6.58
N PRO A 29 -27.73 0.08 7.84
CA PRO A 29 -27.64 1.50 8.20
C PRO A 29 -26.37 2.16 7.62
N GLY A 30 -26.53 3.30 6.93
CA GLY A 30 -25.42 3.99 6.26
C GLY A 30 -24.94 3.38 4.94
N ILE A 31 -25.47 2.24 4.49
CA ILE A 31 -25.06 1.58 3.24
C ILE A 31 -26.26 1.38 2.31
N THR A 32 -26.20 2.01 1.14
CA THR A 32 -27.27 1.96 0.13
C THR A 32 -26.67 1.52 -1.21
N TRP A 33 -27.36 0.64 -1.92
CA TRP A 33 -26.96 0.17 -3.26
C TRP A 33 -28.04 0.47 -4.29
N TRP A 34 -27.64 0.77 -5.52
CA TRP A 34 -28.56 0.86 -6.66
C TRP A 34 -27.85 0.56 -7.97
N ARG A 35 -28.63 0.42 -9.03
CA ARG A 35 -28.14 0.35 -10.41
C ARG A 35 -28.58 1.57 -11.19
N THR A 36 -27.72 1.99 -12.09
CA THR A 36 -28.03 3.04 -13.06
C THR A 36 -27.50 2.62 -14.43
N ASP A 37 -28.21 2.99 -15.48
CA ASP A 37 -27.72 2.86 -16.85
C ASP A 37 -27.32 4.27 -17.33
N ASP A 38 -26.16 4.40 -18.00
CA ASP A 38 -25.71 5.69 -18.56
C ASP A 38 -26.13 5.76 -20.02
N THR A 39 -27.04 6.67 -20.35
CA THR A 39 -27.59 6.81 -21.71
C THR A 39 -26.54 7.24 -22.76
N ARG A 40 -25.33 7.63 -22.36
CA ARG A 40 -24.23 7.98 -23.28
C ARG A 40 -23.50 6.76 -23.84
N GLY A 41 -23.78 5.56 -23.33
CA GLY A 41 -23.17 4.33 -23.82
C GLY A 41 -23.92 3.07 -23.37
N PRO A 42 -23.38 1.87 -23.61
CA PRO A 42 -23.98 0.62 -23.14
C PRO A 42 -23.65 0.36 -21.65
N TRP A 43 -23.45 1.40 -20.85
CA TRP A 43 -22.92 1.27 -19.51
C TRP A 43 -24.01 0.98 -18.50
N ARG A 44 -23.79 -0.06 -17.71
CA ARG A 44 -24.58 -0.38 -16.52
C ARG A 44 -23.67 -0.34 -15.31
N MET A 45 -24.01 0.51 -14.36
CA MET A 45 -23.20 0.76 -13.17
C MET A 45 -23.95 0.26 -11.93
N ALA A 46 -23.27 -0.53 -11.12
CA ALA A 46 -23.70 -0.84 -9.76
C ALA A 46 -23.01 0.16 -8.82
N ILE A 47 -23.80 0.91 -8.06
CA ILE A 47 -23.30 1.97 -7.17
C ILE A 47 -23.64 1.59 -5.74
N VAL A 48 -22.65 1.74 -4.86
CA VAL A 48 -22.84 1.68 -3.41
C VAL A 48 -22.47 3.02 -2.83
N ARG A 49 -23.38 3.61 -2.05
CA ARG A 49 -23.09 4.73 -1.16
C ARG A 49 -22.85 4.21 0.23
N VAL A 50 -21.75 4.65 0.82
CA VAL A 50 -21.35 4.33 2.20
C VAL A 50 -21.21 5.65 2.96
N ASP A 51 -21.95 5.79 4.05
CA ASP A 51 -21.82 6.88 5.00
C ASP A 51 -20.75 6.54 6.05
N LEU A 52 -19.53 7.03 5.83
CA LEU A 52 -18.38 6.81 6.71
C LEU A 52 -18.46 7.60 8.03
N THR A 53 -19.49 8.43 8.22
CA THR A 53 -19.72 9.10 9.52
C THR A 53 -20.47 8.22 10.52
N GLN A 54 -21.05 7.11 10.06
CA GLN A 54 -21.69 6.12 10.92
C GLN A 54 -20.63 5.30 11.67
N ARG A 55 -20.76 5.21 13.00
CA ARG A 55 -19.78 4.52 13.87
C ARG A 55 -19.63 3.04 13.59
N ASP A 56 -20.67 2.39 13.09
CA ASP A 56 -20.71 0.95 12.82
C ASP A 56 -20.35 0.61 11.36
N VAL A 57 -19.88 1.60 10.58
CA VAL A 57 -19.50 1.44 9.18
C VAL A 57 -18.02 1.77 9.04
N GLN A 58 -17.26 0.81 8.49
CA GLN A 58 -15.86 1.01 8.15
C GLN A 58 -15.58 0.59 6.70
N LEU A 59 -14.64 1.31 6.06
CA LEU A 59 -14.02 0.86 4.83
C LEU A 59 -12.64 0.30 5.16
N ARG A 60 -12.38 -0.96 4.80
CA ARG A 60 -11.12 -1.65 5.11
C ARG A 60 -10.54 -2.29 3.85
N ALA A 61 -9.25 -2.06 3.62
CA ALA A 61 -8.49 -2.82 2.63
C ALA A 61 -8.20 -4.22 3.18
N VAL A 62 -8.47 -5.25 2.37
CA VAL A 62 -8.22 -6.65 2.74
C VAL A 62 -7.44 -7.33 1.63
N HIS A 63 -6.47 -8.14 2.03
CA HIS A 63 -5.57 -8.85 1.12
C HIS A 63 -6.08 -10.26 0.80
N ALA A 64 -5.76 -10.71 -0.40
CA ALA A 64 -6.03 -12.08 -0.80
C ALA A 64 -5.31 -13.05 0.14
N ARG A 65 -6.08 -13.94 0.79
CA ARG A 65 -5.55 -14.95 1.73
C ARG A 65 -4.68 -14.36 2.86
N ASP A 66 -4.95 -13.12 3.26
CA ASP A 66 -4.22 -12.41 4.32
C ASP A 66 -2.69 -12.34 4.08
N SER A 67 -2.30 -12.27 2.80
CA SER A 67 -0.92 -12.32 2.32
C SER A 67 -0.63 -11.22 1.31
N LEU A 68 0.62 -10.73 1.29
CA LEU A 68 1.10 -9.79 0.26
C LEU A 68 1.22 -10.41 -1.14
N ALA A 69 1.26 -11.73 -1.22
CA ALA A 69 1.29 -12.47 -2.47
C ALA A 69 0.15 -13.50 -2.48
N GLY A 70 -0.63 -13.47 -3.54
CA GLY A 70 -1.78 -14.35 -3.70
C GLY A 70 -2.89 -13.68 -4.50
N ARG A 71 -3.79 -14.51 -5.01
CA ARG A 71 -5.00 -14.05 -5.70
C ARG A 71 -6.22 -14.74 -5.09
N GLU A 72 -7.28 -13.96 -4.97
CA GLU A 72 -8.57 -14.37 -4.46
C GLU A 72 -9.62 -13.55 -5.18
N THR A 73 -10.75 -14.15 -5.52
CA THR A 73 -11.87 -13.39 -6.09
C THR A 73 -12.52 -12.55 -4.99
N THR A 74 -13.10 -11.40 -5.35
CA THR A 74 -13.86 -10.57 -4.40
C THR A 74 -14.95 -11.37 -3.67
N SER A 75 -15.61 -12.31 -4.37
CA SER A 75 -16.60 -13.23 -3.78
C SER A 75 -16.00 -14.27 -2.84
N GLY A 76 -14.79 -14.78 -3.13
CA GLY A 76 -14.07 -15.70 -2.26
C GLY A 76 -13.64 -15.00 -0.96
N LEU A 77 -13.10 -13.79 -1.08
CA LEU A 77 -12.73 -12.94 0.06
C LEU A 77 -13.96 -12.63 0.92
N ALA A 78 -15.08 -12.23 0.30
CA ALA A 78 -16.31 -11.97 1.04
C ALA A 78 -16.82 -13.21 1.79
N THR A 79 -16.81 -14.38 1.15
CA THR A 79 -17.20 -15.66 1.77
C THR A 79 -16.29 -16.02 2.94
N ARG A 80 -14.97 -15.87 2.77
CA ARG A 80 -13.98 -16.15 3.84
C ARG A 80 -14.21 -15.25 5.05
N LEU A 81 -14.41 -13.95 4.83
CA LEU A 81 -14.63 -12.98 5.89
C LEU A 81 -16.00 -13.10 6.56
N ALA A 82 -17.02 -13.64 5.88
CA ALA A 82 -18.38 -13.74 6.42
C ALA A 82 -18.49 -14.56 7.72
N THR A 83 -17.49 -15.39 8.03
CA THR A 83 -17.41 -16.19 9.26
C THR A 83 -16.58 -15.54 10.37
N GLY A 84 -15.93 -14.41 10.07
CA GLY A 84 -15.08 -13.68 10.98
C GLY A 84 -15.79 -12.52 11.69
N PRO A 85 -15.06 -11.76 12.52
CA PRO A 85 -15.59 -10.60 13.23
C PRO A 85 -15.93 -9.42 12.31
N LEU A 86 -15.44 -9.43 11.07
CA LEU A 86 -15.72 -8.42 10.06
C LEU A 86 -16.59 -9.02 8.95
N VAL A 87 -17.90 -8.85 9.07
CA VAL A 87 -18.86 -9.31 8.06
C VAL A 87 -18.97 -8.25 6.96
N PRO A 88 -18.42 -8.48 5.75
CA PRO A 88 -18.51 -7.50 4.68
C PRO A 88 -19.96 -7.36 4.21
N ARG A 89 -20.47 -6.13 4.15
CA ARG A 89 -21.76 -5.82 3.52
C ARG A 89 -21.63 -5.60 2.01
N VAL A 90 -20.47 -5.11 1.59
CA VAL A 90 -20.09 -4.84 0.21
C VAL A 90 -18.60 -5.12 0.07
N ALA A 91 -18.20 -5.69 -1.06
CA ALA A 91 -16.80 -5.85 -1.43
C ALA A 91 -16.63 -5.51 -2.91
N ILE A 92 -15.53 -4.81 -3.24
CA ILE A 92 -15.12 -4.49 -4.60
C ILE A 92 -13.66 -4.91 -4.79
N ASN A 93 -13.24 -5.20 -6.02
CA ASN A 93 -11.80 -5.23 -6.30
C ASN A 93 -11.25 -3.80 -6.18
N ALA A 94 -9.98 -3.69 -5.83
CA ALA A 94 -9.32 -2.42 -5.62
C ALA A 94 -8.13 -2.25 -6.57
N ASP A 95 -6.96 -2.01 -6.00
CA ASP A 95 -5.70 -1.61 -6.61
C ASP A 95 -5.17 -2.55 -7.71
N PHE A 96 -4.19 -2.07 -8.46
CA PHE A 96 -3.43 -2.84 -9.43
C PHE A 96 -2.51 -3.86 -8.74
N PHE A 97 -2.33 -5.00 -9.39
CA PHE A 97 -1.49 -6.08 -8.90
C PHE A 97 -0.90 -6.91 -10.05
N ASP A 98 0.29 -7.45 -9.82
CA ASP A 98 0.95 -8.36 -10.75
C ASP A 98 0.11 -9.64 -10.90
N LEU A 99 -0.36 -9.94 -12.11
CA LEU A 99 -1.25 -11.07 -12.36
C LEU A 99 -0.59 -12.44 -12.12
N ARG A 100 0.74 -12.53 -12.10
CA ARG A 100 1.47 -13.79 -11.88
C ARG A 100 1.62 -14.11 -10.39
N THR A 101 1.85 -13.11 -9.57
CA THR A 101 2.21 -13.21 -8.15
C THR A 101 1.10 -12.75 -7.21
N GLY A 102 0.19 -11.90 -7.70
CA GLY A 102 -0.87 -11.28 -6.92
C GLY A 102 -0.39 -10.13 -6.02
N ARG A 103 0.84 -9.64 -6.20
CA ARG A 103 1.40 -8.56 -5.38
C ARG A 103 0.89 -7.21 -5.87
N SER A 104 0.48 -6.34 -4.95
CA SER A 104 0.05 -4.97 -5.28
C SER A 104 1.23 -4.13 -5.79
N GLU A 105 0.90 -3.23 -6.73
CA GLU A 105 1.83 -2.31 -7.37
C GLU A 105 2.00 -0.99 -6.60
N ASN A 106 1.11 -0.67 -5.66
CA ASN A 106 1.11 0.59 -4.90
C ASN A 106 1.39 0.38 -3.39
N ASN A 107 1.40 1.51 -2.67
CA ASN A 107 1.49 1.53 -1.22
C ASN A 107 0.21 0.99 -0.58
N GLN A 108 0.37 0.26 0.51
CA GLN A 108 -0.73 -0.32 1.26
C GLN A 108 -0.50 -0.15 2.75
N VAL A 109 -1.43 0.59 3.37
CA VAL A 109 -1.50 0.77 4.82
C VAL A 109 -2.90 0.34 5.26
N THR A 110 -2.97 -0.64 6.16
CA THR A 110 -4.22 -1.16 6.71
C THR A 110 -4.14 -1.11 8.22
N ASP A 111 -5.14 -0.52 8.89
CA ASP A 111 -5.18 -0.35 10.35
C ASP A 111 -3.92 0.31 10.94
N GLY A 112 -3.33 1.25 10.20
CA GLY A 112 -2.10 1.95 10.59
C GLY A 112 -0.82 1.13 10.39
N GLU A 113 -0.90 -0.10 9.90
CA GLU A 113 0.26 -0.95 9.60
C GLU A 113 0.65 -0.85 8.12
N TRP A 114 1.95 -0.65 7.86
CA TRP A 114 2.50 -0.72 6.51
C TRP A 114 2.60 -2.17 6.03
N TRP A 115 1.79 -2.52 5.04
CA TRP A 115 1.83 -3.79 4.35
C TRP A 115 2.82 -3.75 3.19
N VAL A 116 2.78 -2.70 2.37
CA VAL A 116 3.74 -2.46 1.29
C VAL A 116 4.05 -0.98 1.22
N GLY A 117 5.34 -0.65 1.11
CA GLY A 117 5.83 0.72 0.99
C GLY A 117 6.82 0.85 -0.17
N ARG A 118 6.65 1.88 -0.98
CA ARG A 118 7.32 2.16 -2.24
C ARG A 118 7.41 3.67 -2.46
N MET A 119 8.54 4.10 -2.99
CA MET A 119 8.73 5.48 -3.44
C MET A 119 8.16 5.72 -4.84
N VAL A 120 8.12 4.68 -5.67
CA VAL A 120 7.59 4.67 -7.04
C VAL A 120 6.81 3.38 -7.29
N THR A 121 5.86 3.41 -8.21
CA THR A 121 5.14 2.23 -8.69
C THR A 121 6.09 1.26 -9.39
N ASP A 122 5.74 -0.02 -9.39
CA ASP A 122 6.48 -1.09 -10.09
C ASP A 122 5.65 -1.63 -11.27
N SER A 123 4.86 -0.74 -11.87
CA SER A 123 4.06 -1.07 -13.05
C SER A 123 4.97 -1.16 -14.27
N PRO A 124 4.99 -2.29 -14.99
CA PRO A 124 5.77 -2.41 -16.23
C PRO A 124 5.20 -1.54 -17.37
N PHE A 125 4.06 -0.87 -17.14
CA PHE A 125 3.39 -0.02 -18.10
C PHE A 125 3.66 1.47 -17.88
N ASP A 126 4.32 1.85 -16.78
CA ASP A 126 4.74 3.23 -16.54
C ASP A 126 5.99 3.53 -17.38
N THR A 127 5.97 4.65 -18.12
CA THR A 127 7.09 5.09 -18.98
C THR A 127 8.11 5.97 -18.26
N TYR A 128 7.86 6.29 -17.00
CA TYR A 128 8.69 7.08 -16.09
C TYR A 128 8.30 6.80 -14.64
N ASP A 129 9.15 7.19 -13.69
CA ASP A 129 8.88 7.06 -12.25
C ASP A 129 7.58 7.76 -11.86
N ASN A 130 6.60 6.98 -11.42
CA ASN A 130 5.26 7.46 -11.14
C ASN A 130 4.76 6.93 -9.79
N VAL A 131 3.74 7.58 -9.25
CA VAL A 131 2.98 7.12 -8.08
C VAL A 131 1.52 7.24 -8.46
N HIS A 132 0.80 6.12 -8.48
CA HIS A 132 -0.61 6.13 -8.83
C HIS A 132 -1.46 6.76 -7.73
N SER A 133 -2.63 7.26 -8.11
CA SER A 133 -3.61 7.75 -7.15
C SER A 133 -4.10 6.61 -6.27
N GLN A 134 -4.23 6.91 -4.98
CA GLN A 134 -4.59 5.97 -3.94
C GLN A 134 -5.73 6.57 -3.10
N LEU A 135 -6.58 5.71 -2.53
CA LEU A 135 -7.62 6.09 -1.59
C LEU A 135 -7.09 5.90 -0.16
N ALA A 136 -7.16 6.96 0.64
CA ALA A 136 -6.93 6.91 2.08
C ALA A 136 -8.24 7.18 2.83
N VAL A 137 -8.45 6.46 3.94
CA VAL A 137 -9.52 6.73 4.91
C VAL A 137 -8.88 6.87 6.27
N ALA A 138 -9.00 8.05 6.86
CA ALA A 138 -8.52 8.32 8.21
C ALA A 138 -9.40 7.64 9.26
N HIS A 139 -8.88 7.48 10.47
CA HIS A 139 -9.59 6.88 11.62
C HIS A 139 -10.91 7.60 11.98
N ASP A 140 -11.06 8.86 11.58
CA ASP A 140 -12.27 9.69 11.78
C ASP A 140 -13.28 9.56 10.62
N GLY A 141 -13.04 8.66 9.67
CA GLY A 141 -13.89 8.41 8.50
C GLY A 141 -13.67 9.38 7.34
N ARG A 142 -12.76 10.36 7.45
CA ARG A 142 -12.44 11.25 6.32
C ARG A 142 -11.70 10.50 5.23
N ALA A 143 -12.25 10.53 4.02
CA ALA A 143 -11.62 9.95 2.84
C ALA A 143 -10.91 11.01 1.99
N SER A 144 -9.79 10.63 1.39
CA SER A 144 -9.06 11.44 0.42
C SER A 144 -8.48 10.59 -0.69
N ILE A 145 -8.38 11.15 -1.89
CA ILE A 145 -7.67 10.55 -3.02
C ILE A 145 -6.45 11.40 -3.32
N GLY A 146 -5.28 10.78 -3.36
CA GLY A 146 -4.01 11.48 -3.56
C GLY A 146 -2.91 10.54 -4.00
N ARG A 147 -1.70 11.08 -4.15
CA ARG A 147 -0.48 10.29 -4.39
C ARG A 147 0.30 10.25 -3.09
N TYR A 148 0.31 9.09 -2.44
CA TYR A 148 1.03 8.88 -1.18
C TYR A 148 2.33 8.14 -1.46
N ILE A 149 3.46 8.76 -1.14
CA ILE A 149 4.81 8.27 -1.45
C ILE A 149 5.46 7.85 -0.15
N LEU A 150 6.10 6.68 -0.08
CA LEU A 150 6.85 6.34 1.13
C LEU A 150 7.97 7.36 1.38
N ASP A 151 7.95 8.04 2.53
CA ASP A 151 9.12 8.67 3.14
C ASP A 151 9.43 7.89 4.42
N ALA A 152 10.62 7.31 4.49
CA ALA A 152 10.95 6.42 5.59
C ALA A 152 12.44 6.45 5.93
N ARG A 153 12.75 6.31 7.21
CA ARG A 153 14.11 6.46 7.75
C ARG A 153 14.32 5.52 8.94
N ALA A 154 15.54 5.01 9.05
CA ALA A 154 16.03 4.27 10.19
C ALA A 154 17.23 5.00 10.81
N TRP A 155 17.24 5.16 12.13
CA TRP A 155 18.34 5.76 12.87
C TRP A 155 18.99 4.74 13.78
N GLY A 156 20.31 4.59 13.68
CA GLY A 156 21.10 3.70 14.53
C GLY A 156 22.54 4.18 14.62
N ARG A 157 23.15 4.15 15.81
CA ARG A 157 24.54 4.59 16.06
C ARG A 157 24.93 6.00 15.58
N GLY A 158 23.95 6.90 15.43
CA GLY A 158 24.18 8.25 14.90
C GLY A 158 24.03 8.37 13.38
N ASP A 159 23.91 7.25 12.67
CA ASP A 159 23.61 7.23 11.23
C ASP A 159 22.11 7.35 10.97
N VAL A 160 21.77 7.91 9.82
CA VAL A 160 20.43 7.92 9.24
C VAL A 160 20.45 7.17 7.93
N VAL A 161 19.70 6.08 7.85
CA VAL A 161 19.56 5.27 6.65
C VAL A 161 18.15 5.47 6.11
N PRO A 162 17.96 6.00 4.89
CA PRO A 162 16.62 6.05 4.32
C PRO A 162 16.16 4.63 3.98
N VAL A 163 14.88 4.38 4.19
CA VAL A 163 14.23 3.11 3.90
C VAL A 163 13.45 3.30 2.60
N LEU A 164 13.97 2.74 1.51
CA LEU A 164 13.42 2.96 0.16
C LEU A 164 12.24 2.03 -0.15
N GLY A 165 11.97 1.05 0.71
CA GLY A 165 10.83 0.16 0.58
C GLY A 165 10.45 -0.57 1.86
N VAL A 166 9.19 -0.96 1.95
CA VAL A 166 8.66 -1.85 3.00
C VAL A 166 8.09 -3.08 2.32
N ASN A 167 8.60 -4.26 2.66
CA ASN A 167 8.23 -5.55 2.07
C ASN A 167 8.33 -5.60 0.52
N HIS A 168 9.04 -4.66 -0.09
CA HIS A 168 9.28 -4.57 -1.52
C HIS A 168 10.66 -3.96 -1.76
N ALA A 169 11.44 -4.56 -2.66
CA ALA A 169 12.74 -4.05 -3.06
C ALA A 169 12.60 -3.26 -4.36
N PRO A 170 13.05 -1.99 -4.41
CA PRO A 170 13.05 -1.21 -5.65
C PRO A 170 13.76 -1.96 -6.79
N SER A 171 13.10 -2.06 -7.93
CA SER A 171 13.67 -2.64 -9.16
C SER A 171 14.65 -1.67 -9.83
N GLY A 172 15.60 -2.18 -10.62
CA GLY A 172 16.49 -1.36 -11.45
C GLY A 172 17.52 -0.47 -10.72
N THR A 173 17.65 -0.58 -9.40
CA THR A 173 18.56 0.25 -8.60
C THR A 173 19.83 -0.51 -8.19
N TYR A 174 21.00 0.14 -8.30
CA TYR A 174 22.29 -0.44 -7.89
C TYR A 174 22.49 -0.44 -6.36
N GLU A 175 21.71 0.36 -5.64
CA GLU A 175 21.68 0.44 -4.18
C GLU A 175 20.24 0.47 -3.67
N GLY A 176 20.05 0.09 -2.41
CA GLY A 176 18.73 0.20 -1.79
C GLY A 176 18.70 -0.21 -0.34
N THR A 177 17.56 0.06 0.30
CA THR A 177 17.32 -0.31 1.70
C THR A 177 15.85 -0.64 1.89
N VAL A 178 15.56 -1.81 2.46
CA VAL A 178 14.20 -2.33 2.61
C VAL A 178 13.99 -2.82 4.04
N LEU A 179 12.86 -2.42 4.62
CA LEU A 179 12.36 -3.01 5.85
C LEU A 179 11.45 -4.19 5.51
N TYR A 180 11.89 -5.40 5.83
CA TYR A 180 11.07 -6.61 5.74
C TYR A 180 10.42 -6.91 7.09
N THR A 181 9.11 -7.03 7.09
CA THR A 181 8.26 -7.33 8.25
C THR A 181 7.62 -8.71 8.06
N PRO A 182 6.96 -9.29 9.08
CA PRO A 182 6.29 -10.57 8.96
C PRO A 182 5.27 -10.64 7.80
N ARG A 183 4.73 -9.50 7.36
CA ARG A 183 3.82 -9.43 6.19
C ARG A 183 4.49 -9.86 4.88
N PHE A 184 5.82 -9.73 4.77
CA PHE A 184 6.55 -10.23 3.61
C PHE A 184 6.56 -11.77 3.51
N GLY A 185 6.61 -12.43 4.66
CA GLY A 185 6.82 -13.87 4.79
C GLY A 185 7.89 -14.18 5.85
N ALA A 186 8.34 -15.44 5.88
CA ALA A 186 9.24 -15.92 6.94
C ALA A 186 10.71 -15.50 6.77
N ARG A 187 11.12 -15.11 5.55
CA ARG A 187 12.53 -14.81 5.22
C ARG A 187 12.63 -13.70 4.19
N THR A 188 13.71 -12.92 4.25
CA THR A 188 14.07 -11.98 3.18
C THR A 188 14.46 -12.74 1.90
N PRO A 189 14.50 -12.06 0.73
CA PRO A 189 15.04 -12.68 -0.48
C PRO A 189 16.51 -13.08 -0.31
N ARG A 190 16.90 -14.21 -0.89
CA ARG A 190 18.32 -14.60 -1.01
C ARG A 190 19.02 -13.73 -2.04
N ASP A 191 20.33 -13.55 -1.87
CA ASP A 191 21.20 -12.76 -2.76
C ASP A 191 21.10 -13.21 -4.24
N SER A 192 20.89 -14.51 -4.49
CA SER A 192 20.69 -15.07 -5.84
C SER A 192 19.43 -14.57 -6.58
N ALA A 193 18.49 -13.94 -5.88
CA ALA A 193 17.32 -13.31 -6.47
C ALA A 193 17.58 -11.87 -6.94
N ARG A 194 18.75 -11.28 -6.61
CA ARG A 194 19.16 -9.92 -6.96
C ARG A 194 20.14 -9.98 -8.13
N ARG A 195 19.64 -10.44 -9.28
CA ARG A 195 20.40 -10.44 -10.53
C ARG A 195 20.45 -9.01 -11.04
N ASP A 196 21.53 -8.28 -10.76
CA ASP A 196 22.22 -7.44 -11.75
C ASP A 196 23.45 -6.73 -11.15
N SER A 197 24.61 -7.05 -11.75
CA SER A 197 25.97 -6.49 -11.56
C SER A 197 26.78 -6.95 -10.34
N ALA A 198 28.10 -7.07 -10.49
CA ALA A 198 29.00 -7.39 -9.38
C ALA A 198 29.00 -6.34 -8.24
N ALA A 199 28.31 -5.20 -8.43
CA ALA A 199 28.08 -4.16 -7.43
C ALA A 199 26.93 -4.48 -6.44
N THR A 200 25.99 -5.38 -6.78
CA THR A 200 24.95 -5.88 -5.84
C THR A 200 25.48 -6.90 -4.81
N ARG A 201 26.75 -7.30 -4.89
CA ARG A 201 27.37 -8.26 -3.93
C ARG A 201 27.61 -7.71 -2.53
N ARG A 202 27.38 -6.41 -2.30
CA ARG A 202 27.41 -5.82 -0.96
C ARG A 202 25.99 -5.85 -0.43
N LEU A 203 25.73 -6.81 0.46
CA LEU A 203 24.48 -6.96 1.19
C LEU A 203 24.79 -6.88 2.69
N ALA A 204 23.93 -6.19 3.43
CA ALA A 204 23.87 -6.25 4.88
C ALA A 204 22.42 -6.40 5.31
N GLU A 205 22.15 -7.42 6.09
CA GLU A 205 20.86 -7.65 6.74
C GLU A 205 21.05 -7.59 8.25
N VAL A 206 20.17 -6.87 8.93
CA VAL A 206 20.16 -6.76 10.39
C VAL A 206 18.80 -7.19 10.91
N SER A 207 18.80 -8.14 11.83
CA SER A 207 17.58 -8.58 12.52
C SER A 207 17.25 -7.61 13.65
N LEU A 208 15.99 -7.19 13.70
CA LEU A 208 15.45 -6.20 14.61
C LEU A 208 14.30 -6.83 15.39
N ARG A 209 14.29 -6.66 16.71
CA ARG A 209 13.13 -6.99 17.56
C ARG A 209 12.45 -5.72 18.01
N ALA A 210 11.13 -5.65 17.85
CA ALA A 210 10.37 -4.49 18.32
C ALA A 210 10.42 -4.43 19.84
N VAL A 211 10.66 -3.24 20.38
CA VAL A 211 10.66 -2.98 21.84
C VAL A 211 9.65 -1.91 22.26
N GLY A 212 9.01 -1.26 21.29
CA GLY A 212 7.93 -0.32 21.53
C GLY A 212 7.73 0.63 20.36
N ALA A 213 6.93 1.66 20.60
CA ALA A 213 6.71 2.76 19.69
C ALA A 213 6.63 4.07 20.48
N ARG A 214 6.99 5.17 19.83
CA ARG A 214 6.79 6.53 20.34
C ARG A 214 6.20 7.37 19.22
N ALA A 215 4.93 7.75 19.36
CA ALA A 215 4.16 8.40 18.31
C ALA A 215 4.21 7.60 17.00
N ASP A 216 4.76 8.18 15.93
CA ASP A 216 4.91 7.61 14.60
C ASP A 216 6.22 6.83 14.39
N THR A 217 7.01 6.67 15.45
CA THR A 217 8.34 6.05 15.38
C THR A 217 8.35 4.71 16.11
N MET A 218 8.65 3.65 15.38
CA MET A 218 8.88 2.31 15.94
C MET A 218 10.28 2.22 16.54
N LEU A 219 10.39 1.55 17.69
CA LEU A 219 11.63 1.33 18.41
C LEU A 219 12.01 -0.15 18.32
N TYR A 220 13.24 -0.41 17.91
CA TYR A 220 13.80 -1.74 17.76
C TYR A 220 15.13 -1.87 18.51
N VAL A 221 15.51 -3.11 18.76
CA VAL A 221 16.86 -3.50 19.18
C VAL A 221 17.42 -4.51 18.19
N VAL A 222 18.69 -4.34 17.82
CA VAL A 222 19.41 -5.29 16.97
C VAL A 222 19.65 -6.60 17.73
N THR A 223 19.20 -7.72 17.17
CA THR A 223 19.26 -9.04 17.82
C THR A 223 20.40 -9.93 17.32
N ALA A 224 20.96 -9.64 16.16
CA ALA A 224 22.03 -10.42 15.55
C ALA A 224 23.05 -9.50 14.85
N ALA A 225 24.29 -9.97 14.74
CA ALA A 225 25.30 -9.28 13.95
C ALA A 225 24.85 -9.16 12.47
N PRO A 226 25.22 -8.07 11.76
CA PRO A 226 24.89 -7.92 10.35
C PRO A 226 25.35 -9.12 9.52
N SER A 227 24.49 -9.60 8.63
CA SER A 227 24.78 -10.72 7.73
C SER A 227 24.87 -10.27 6.28
N SER A 228 25.79 -10.84 5.52
CA SER A 228 25.92 -10.62 4.08
C SER A 228 25.36 -11.77 3.23
N ALA A 229 24.72 -12.77 3.83
CA ALA A 229 24.30 -13.98 3.12
C ALA A 229 22.92 -13.84 2.42
N GLY A 230 22.10 -12.89 2.88
CA GLY A 230 20.69 -12.81 2.48
C GLY A 230 19.85 -13.95 3.05
N GLY A 231 18.53 -13.90 2.85
CA GLY A 231 17.63 -14.95 3.33
C GLY A 231 17.47 -15.01 4.85
N MET A 232 17.76 -13.92 5.54
CA MET A 232 17.60 -13.81 6.99
C MET A 232 16.14 -14.11 7.39
N GLY A 233 15.99 -14.85 8.49
CA GLY A 233 14.68 -15.10 9.09
C GLY A 233 14.07 -13.80 9.60
N ILE A 234 12.84 -13.51 9.19
CA ILE A 234 12.10 -12.35 9.66
C ILE A 234 11.44 -12.72 10.99
N PRO A 235 11.82 -12.08 12.12
CA PRO A 235 11.25 -12.40 13.42
C PRO A 235 9.78 -12.00 13.48
N ALA A 236 8.95 -12.83 14.13
CA ALA A 236 7.50 -12.61 14.23
C ALA A 236 7.14 -11.32 15.00
N ASP A 237 7.98 -10.91 15.93
CA ASP A 237 7.86 -9.72 16.78
C ASP A 237 8.81 -8.59 16.33
N GLY A 238 9.19 -8.56 15.05
CA GLY A 238 10.21 -7.62 14.60
C GLY A 238 10.28 -7.44 13.09
N ALA A 239 11.49 -7.18 12.61
CA ALA A 239 11.77 -6.92 11.21
C ALA A 239 13.20 -7.32 10.84
N VAL A 240 13.49 -7.27 9.55
CA VAL A 240 14.85 -7.28 9.01
C VAL A 240 15.04 -6.02 8.19
N LEU A 241 16.06 -5.23 8.51
CA LEU A 241 16.51 -4.14 7.64
C LEU A 241 17.59 -4.69 6.72
N SER A 242 17.36 -4.60 5.42
CA SER A 242 18.25 -5.10 4.37
C SER A 242 18.77 -3.93 3.55
N ALA A 243 20.08 -3.78 3.38
CA ALA A 243 20.69 -2.75 2.55
C ALA A 243 21.67 -3.36 1.55
N TRP A 244 21.77 -2.76 0.36
CA TRP A 244 22.74 -3.15 -0.65
C TRP A 244 23.36 -1.94 -1.35
N GLY A 245 24.47 -2.19 -2.05
CA GLY A 245 25.24 -1.14 -2.71
C GLY A 245 25.89 -0.22 -1.67
N ASP A 246 25.87 1.08 -1.91
CA ASP A 246 26.56 2.07 -1.08
C ASP A 246 25.89 2.32 0.27
N ARG A 247 24.69 1.76 0.49
CA ARG A 247 23.97 1.79 1.77
C ARG A 247 24.41 0.71 2.76
N THR A 248 25.14 -0.30 2.27
CA THR A 248 25.62 -1.44 3.07
C THR A 248 26.49 -1.04 4.27
N PRO A 249 27.48 -0.12 4.14
CA PRO A 249 28.39 0.20 5.23
C PRO A 249 27.72 0.74 6.50
N ALA A 250 26.58 1.44 6.38
CA ALA A 250 25.84 1.95 7.53
C ALA A 250 25.30 0.80 8.40
N LEU A 251 24.67 -0.21 7.78
CA LEU A 251 24.15 -1.37 8.51
C LEU A 251 25.26 -2.26 9.06
N GLN A 252 26.40 -2.37 8.37
CA GLN A 252 27.53 -3.19 8.82
C GLN A 252 28.16 -2.69 10.12
N GLN A 253 27.94 -1.43 10.49
CA GLN A 253 28.43 -0.86 11.74
C GLN A 253 27.53 -1.18 12.93
N TRP A 254 26.29 -1.60 12.70
CA TRP A 254 25.35 -1.92 13.76
C TRP A 254 25.78 -3.19 14.51
N ARG A 255 25.50 -3.21 15.80
CA ARG A 255 25.90 -4.26 16.74
C ARG A 255 24.68 -4.75 17.50
N VAL A 256 24.76 -6.00 17.98
CA VAL A 256 23.76 -6.55 18.88
C VAL A 256 23.56 -5.59 20.06
N ASN A 257 22.30 -5.38 20.45
CA ASN A 257 21.83 -4.43 21.47
C ASN A 257 21.85 -2.94 21.08
N ASP A 258 22.28 -2.58 19.86
CA ASP A 258 22.05 -1.22 19.38
C ASP A 258 20.55 -0.92 19.29
N THR A 259 20.16 0.27 19.73
CA THR A 259 18.79 0.77 19.58
C THR A 259 18.62 1.39 18.20
N VAL A 260 17.54 1.01 17.53
CA VAL A 260 17.19 1.51 16.20
C VAL A 260 15.81 2.15 16.28
N ARG A 261 15.69 3.35 15.72
CA ARG A 261 14.41 4.02 15.52
C ARG A 261 14.03 3.90 14.06
N VAL A 262 12.77 3.61 13.75
CA VAL A 262 12.27 3.56 12.38
C VAL A 262 11.01 4.37 12.28
N TRP A 263 10.96 5.26 11.30
CA TRP A 263 9.80 6.08 10.99
C TRP A 263 9.36 5.78 9.56
N LEU A 264 8.05 5.62 9.34
CA LEU A 264 7.43 5.33 8.07
C LEU A 264 6.26 6.31 7.85
N GLY A 265 6.35 7.18 6.85
CA GLY A 265 5.37 8.22 6.53
C GLY A 265 5.06 8.33 5.04
N THR A 266 4.20 9.31 4.71
CA THR A 266 3.78 9.64 3.34
C THR A 266 3.79 11.12 3.05
#